data_AF-A0A1D2RUX5-F1
#
_entry.id   AF-A0A1D2RUX5-F1
#
_cell.length_a   1.000
_cell.length_b   1.000
_cell.length_c   1.000
_cell.angle_alpha   90.00
_cell.angle_beta   90.00
_cell.angle_gamma   90.00
#
_symmetry.space_group_name_H-M   'P 1'
#
loop_
_entity.id
_entity.type
_entity.pdbx_description
1 polymer ?
#
loop_
_entity_poly.entity_id
_entity_poly.type
_entity_poly.pdbx_seq_one_letter_code
_entity_poly.pdbx_strand_id
1 'polypeptide(L)'
;MISASPKHPSPTPSPALSAFLRGIERRAYVFADLQCGDPARALAAVEHAMRAFAPVSAVTPLSGWPAGFWSLLLAQPALAGGEGGAPELASLGSGPRGALLLRLVGGLDFPHAAQVMGVAEATYRFALQRALQQLGEAEVSFAALGRLRERLHRQVKTLDETRVAELAAIRARVLAGEPLPVEAPPSPPSPWPRRLAWAALVALALAFAATFWRPSPPLPPGAVQDLPQEAADAPPAPPASSDADTIIHPDYAALADPDAGAHAGDLDFLSWLVADAGFEAAPAPPESTAEAVVAPAEGAAGAPRVEPAADDQPRFEALASAERPLLAPVAATWPRLDPDTRRQLVGQARHWLALDAAAREDLRARLLAWDSQPPAERARRRGALAAWMSLSPDEQARVAAAAAAWNALPGEERDAWRTRFDELPADQREPWWLGPALGEWFSPVQPLFAYVPGSEREPLLAMLRALPPAAREDLATLARRLPAAERERLRRELLEAAPAEREALVRKRLGR
;
A
#
# COMPACT_ATOMS: atom_id res chain seq x y z
N MET A 1 0.82 -39.73 -54.14
CA MET A 1 0.57 -38.27 -54.03
C MET A 1 0.21 -37.97 -52.59
N ILE A 2 1.18 -37.55 -51.77
CA ILE A 2 0.93 -37.00 -50.44
C ILE A 2 1.51 -35.58 -50.51
N SER A 3 0.61 -34.60 -50.49
CA SER A 3 0.91 -33.18 -50.65
C SER A 3 1.88 -32.72 -49.57
N ALA A 4 3.03 -32.19 -50.01
CA ALA A 4 3.95 -31.48 -49.15
C ALA A 4 3.29 -30.15 -48.73
N SER A 5 3.02 -30.00 -47.43
CA SER A 5 2.61 -28.71 -46.85
C SER A 5 3.70 -27.66 -47.13
N PRO A 6 3.32 -26.41 -47.45
CA PRO A 6 4.28 -25.35 -47.75
C PRO A 6 5.16 -25.07 -46.52
N LYS A 7 6.48 -25.15 -46.71
CA LYS A 7 7.48 -24.63 -45.76
C LYS A 7 7.22 -23.13 -45.60
N HIS A 8 6.69 -22.72 -44.44
CA HIS A 8 6.69 -21.32 -44.06
C HIS A 8 8.15 -20.81 -44.02
N PRO A 9 8.43 -19.61 -44.55
CA PRO A 9 9.76 -19.03 -44.47
C PRO A 9 10.14 -18.88 -42.99
N SER A 10 11.28 -19.45 -42.59
CA SER A 10 11.85 -19.25 -41.25
C SER A 10 11.95 -17.75 -40.99
N PRO A 11 11.34 -17.22 -39.92
CA PRO A 11 11.41 -15.80 -39.62
C PRO A 11 12.88 -15.43 -39.41
N THR A 12 13.37 -14.45 -40.16
CA THR A 12 14.71 -13.90 -39.94
C THR A 12 14.76 -13.37 -38.51
N PRO A 13 15.75 -13.75 -37.68
CA PRO A 13 15.77 -13.37 -36.28
C PRO A 13 15.87 -11.85 -36.15
N SER A 14 14.95 -11.25 -35.41
CA SER A 14 14.93 -9.81 -35.16
C SER A 14 16.25 -9.34 -34.51
N PRO A 15 17.03 -8.43 -35.14
CA PRO A 15 18.24 -7.90 -34.55
C PRO A 15 18.01 -7.23 -33.18
N ALA A 16 16.84 -6.61 -33.01
CA ALA A 16 16.44 -5.99 -31.75
C ALA A 16 16.26 -7.04 -30.64
N LEU A 17 15.61 -8.17 -30.93
CA LEU A 17 15.46 -9.27 -29.97
C LEU A 17 16.81 -9.85 -29.57
N SER A 18 17.71 -10.07 -30.54
CA SER A 18 19.06 -10.57 -30.29
C SER A 18 19.87 -9.63 -29.38
N ALA A 19 19.80 -8.31 -29.62
CA ALA A 19 20.46 -7.30 -28.79
C ALA A 19 19.87 -7.25 -27.37
N PHE A 20 18.54 -7.33 -27.24
CA PHE A 20 17.86 -7.35 -25.95
C PHE A 20 18.24 -8.59 -25.12
N LEU A 21 18.14 -9.79 -25.71
CA LEU A 21 18.49 -11.04 -25.03
C LEU A 21 19.95 -11.03 -24.54
N ARG A 22 20.86 -10.54 -25.38
CA ARG A 22 22.28 -10.34 -25.00
C ARG A 22 22.46 -9.41 -23.81
N GLY A 23 21.66 -8.35 -23.71
CA GLY A 23 21.72 -7.39 -22.60
C GLY A 23 21.11 -7.88 -21.27
N ILE A 24 20.28 -8.92 -21.30
CA ILE A 24 19.57 -9.42 -20.12
C ILE A 24 20.05 -10.79 -19.62
N GLU A 25 20.58 -11.64 -20.50
CA GLU A 25 20.90 -13.05 -20.19
C GLU A 25 21.82 -13.27 -18.99
N ARG A 26 22.83 -12.42 -18.81
CA ARG A 26 23.78 -12.53 -17.69
C ARG A 26 23.10 -12.25 -16.36
N ARG A 27 22.23 -11.22 -16.32
CA ARG A 27 21.43 -10.89 -15.14
C ARG A 27 20.38 -11.97 -14.87
N ALA A 28 19.74 -12.46 -15.93
CA ALA A 28 18.75 -13.53 -15.84
C ALA A 28 19.35 -14.81 -15.25
N TYR A 29 20.56 -15.19 -15.69
CA TYR A 29 21.28 -16.34 -15.15
C TYR A 29 21.64 -16.16 -13.67
N VAL A 30 22.28 -15.05 -13.29
CA VAL A 30 22.64 -14.79 -11.88
C VAL A 30 21.39 -14.75 -10.99
N PHE A 31 20.29 -14.17 -11.48
CA PHE A 31 19.01 -14.19 -10.79
C PHE A 31 18.51 -15.63 -10.58
N ALA A 32 18.47 -16.43 -11.64
CA ALA A 32 17.97 -17.80 -11.60
C ALA A 32 18.83 -18.69 -10.67
N ASP A 33 20.15 -18.58 -10.74
CA ASP A 33 21.11 -19.30 -9.89
C ASP A 33 20.92 -18.98 -8.40
N LEU A 34 20.71 -17.70 -8.07
CA LEU A 34 20.41 -17.25 -6.69
C LEU A 34 19.02 -17.67 -6.19
N GLN A 35 18.14 -18.07 -7.09
CA GLN A 35 16.77 -18.48 -6.76
C GLN A 35 16.65 -20.00 -6.61
N CYS A 36 17.33 -20.79 -7.46
CA CYS A 36 17.23 -22.26 -7.43
C CYS A 36 18.47 -23.00 -6.88
N GLY A 37 19.64 -22.34 -6.81
CA GLY A 37 20.88 -22.90 -6.27
C GLY A 37 21.57 -23.95 -7.13
N ASP A 38 21.10 -24.14 -8.36
CA ASP A 38 21.61 -25.15 -9.28
C ASP A 38 21.87 -24.52 -10.65
N PRO A 39 23.14 -24.42 -11.07
CA PRO A 39 23.53 -23.82 -12.35
C PRO A 39 22.84 -24.42 -13.58
N ALA A 40 22.60 -25.74 -13.58
CA ALA A 40 21.97 -26.41 -14.71
C ALA A 40 20.48 -26.06 -14.78
N ARG A 41 19.77 -26.07 -13.64
CA ARG A 41 18.38 -25.61 -13.55
C ARG A 41 18.25 -24.13 -13.88
N ALA A 42 19.23 -23.31 -13.50
CA ALA A 42 19.26 -21.88 -13.82
C ALA A 42 19.37 -21.64 -15.34
N LEU A 43 20.30 -22.33 -16.02
CA LEU A 43 20.43 -22.26 -17.48
C LEU A 43 19.16 -22.72 -18.19
N ALA A 44 18.58 -23.84 -17.75
CA ALA A 44 17.34 -24.35 -18.30
C ALA A 44 16.20 -23.33 -18.14
N ALA A 45 16.06 -22.71 -16.95
CA ALA A 45 15.04 -21.69 -16.71
C ALA A 45 15.21 -20.47 -17.62
N VAL A 46 16.46 -20.00 -17.83
CA VAL A 46 16.75 -18.89 -18.75
C VAL A 46 16.41 -19.27 -20.19
N GLU A 47 16.75 -20.48 -20.64
CA GLU A 47 16.40 -20.95 -21.98
C GLU A 47 14.88 -21.00 -22.20
N HIS A 48 14.13 -21.57 -21.25
CA HIS A 48 12.67 -21.62 -21.32
C HIS A 48 12.05 -20.21 -21.35
N ALA A 49 12.57 -19.28 -20.54
CA ALA A 49 12.13 -17.89 -20.54
C ALA A 49 12.41 -17.18 -21.87
N MET A 50 13.61 -17.36 -22.46
CA MET A 50 13.95 -16.81 -23.77
C MET A 50 13.02 -17.34 -24.87
N ARG A 51 12.71 -18.64 -24.85
CA ARG A 51 11.81 -19.27 -25.82
C ARG A 51 10.38 -18.78 -25.69
N ALA A 52 9.87 -18.68 -24.47
CA ALA A 52 8.54 -18.13 -24.20
C ALA A 52 8.45 -16.65 -24.58
N PHE A 53 9.55 -15.90 -24.41
CA PHE A 53 9.60 -14.47 -24.71
C PHE A 53 9.66 -14.17 -26.21
N ALA A 54 10.30 -15.04 -27.02
CA ALA A 54 10.45 -14.82 -28.47
C ALA A 54 9.11 -14.47 -29.19
N PRO A 55 8.01 -15.25 -29.05
CA PRO A 55 6.73 -14.88 -29.67
C PRO A 55 6.08 -13.65 -29.02
N VAL A 56 6.22 -13.47 -27.69
CA VAL A 56 5.65 -12.32 -26.96
C VAL A 56 6.30 -11.00 -27.40
N SER A 57 7.58 -11.02 -27.73
CA SER A 57 8.34 -9.85 -28.17
C SER A 57 7.82 -9.26 -29.50
N ALA A 58 7.16 -10.07 -30.33
CA ALA A 58 6.61 -9.63 -31.61
C ALA A 58 5.38 -8.72 -31.46
N VAL A 59 4.65 -8.84 -30.34
CA VAL A 59 3.40 -8.11 -30.07
C VAL A 59 3.52 -7.08 -28.93
N THR A 60 4.65 -7.07 -28.23
CA THR A 60 4.91 -6.18 -27.09
C THR A 60 5.81 -5.02 -27.52
N PRO A 61 5.54 -3.76 -27.13
CA PRO A 61 6.44 -2.65 -27.41
C PRO A 61 7.79 -2.83 -26.70
N LEU A 62 8.87 -2.31 -27.28
CA LEU A 62 10.24 -2.42 -26.76
C LEU A 62 10.39 -2.00 -25.30
N SER A 63 9.62 -1.00 -24.84
CA SER A 63 9.61 -0.53 -23.44
C SER A 63 9.07 -1.58 -22.47
N GLY A 64 8.16 -2.45 -22.90
CA GLY A 64 7.59 -3.53 -22.08
C GLY A 64 8.42 -4.81 -22.06
N TRP A 65 9.48 -4.90 -22.88
CA TRP A 65 10.28 -6.12 -23.02
C TRP A 65 10.97 -6.58 -21.73
N PRO A 66 11.61 -5.70 -20.93
CA PRO A 66 12.22 -6.11 -19.67
C PRO A 66 11.19 -6.75 -18.71
N ALA A 67 10.06 -6.08 -18.50
CA ALA A 67 9.02 -6.57 -17.59
C ALA A 67 8.42 -7.91 -18.06
N GLY A 68 8.12 -8.02 -19.36
CA GLY A 68 7.63 -9.28 -19.94
C GLY A 68 8.61 -10.44 -19.78
N PHE A 69 9.91 -10.21 -20.03
CA PHE A 69 10.94 -11.23 -19.88
C PHE A 69 11.09 -11.69 -18.41
N TRP A 70 11.19 -10.76 -17.47
CA TRP A 70 11.34 -11.09 -16.04
C TRP A 70 10.12 -11.83 -15.48
N SER A 71 8.91 -11.50 -15.95
CA SER A 71 7.68 -12.21 -15.57
C SER A 71 7.71 -13.66 -16.06
N LEU A 72 8.11 -13.90 -17.32
CA LEU A 72 8.26 -15.25 -17.88
C LEU A 72 9.38 -16.06 -17.20
N LEU A 73 10.45 -15.40 -16.75
CA LEU A 73 11.50 -16.04 -15.98
C LEU A 73 11.02 -16.48 -14.60
N LEU A 74 10.30 -15.60 -13.88
CA LEU A 74 9.76 -15.92 -12.56
C LEU A 74 8.67 -17.00 -12.58
N ALA A 75 7.94 -17.12 -13.69
CA ALA A 75 6.95 -18.15 -13.89
C ALA A 75 7.56 -19.57 -14.05
N GLN A 76 8.88 -19.70 -14.17
CA GLN A 76 9.52 -21.01 -14.35
C GLN A 76 9.45 -21.85 -13.06
N PRO A 77 8.94 -23.10 -13.12
CA PRO A 77 8.79 -23.96 -11.93
C PRO A 77 10.13 -24.30 -11.27
N ALA A 78 11.22 -24.30 -12.03
CA ALA A 78 12.59 -24.50 -11.53
C ALA A 78 13.01 -23.45 -10.47
N LEU A 79 12.37 -22.27 -10.45
CA LEU A 79 12.69 -21.17 -9.54
C LEU A 79 11.82 -21.12 -8.27
N ALA A 80 10.82 -22.01 -8.15
CA ALA A 80 9.88 -22.00 -7.04
C ALA A 80 10.49 -22.43 -5.69
N GLY A 81 11.61 -23.15 -5.70
CA GLY A 81 12.23 -23.77 -4.51
C GLY A 81 12.90 -22.79 -3.54
N GLY A 82 13.50 -21.69 -4.01
CA GLY A 82 14.12 -20.72 -3.12
C GLY A 82 15.32 -21.27 -2.33
N GLU A 83 16.22 -22.02 -2.97
CA GLU A 83 17.37 -22.70 -2.32
C GLU A 83 18.74 -22.20 -2.83
N GLY A 84 18.81 -20.98 -3.38
CA GLY A 84 20.07 -20.43 -3.90
C GLY A 84 21.15 -20.09 -2.88
N GLY A 85 22.41 -20.11 -3.35
CA GLY A 85 23.64 -20.13 -2.55
C GLY A 85 24.12 -18.81 -1.93
N ALA A 86 23.27 -17.79 -1.77
CA ALA A 86 23.65 -16.58 -1.06
C ALA A 86 23.24 -16.69 0.42
N PRO A 87 24.19 -16.76 1.38
CA PRO A 87 23.87 -16.95 2.80
C PRO A 87 23.02 -15.81 3.35
N GLU A 88 23.19 -14.58 2.85
CA GLU A 88 22.40 -13.42 3.26
C GLU A 88 20.93 -13.50 2.83
N LEU A 89 20.58 -14.39 1.89
CA LEU A 89 19.21 -14.59 1.41
C LEU A 89 18.58 -15.90 1.92
N ALA A 90 19.35 -16.70 2.67
CA ALA A 90 18.93 -18.05 3.08
C ALA A 90 17.69 -18.04 3.97
N SER A 91 17.50 -16.99 4.78
CA SER A 91 16.32 -16.86 5.64
C SER A 91 15.03 -16.54 4.86
N LEU A 92 15.12 -16.07 3.61
CA LEU A 92 13.95 -15.68 2.81
C LEU A 92 13.35 -16.86 2.06
N GLY A 93 12.02 -16.96 2.05
CA GLY A 93 11.29 -17.85 1.15
C GLY A 93 11.37 -17.42 -0.32
N SER A 94 10.97 -18.30 -1.25
CA SER A 94 11.13 -18.09 -2.69
C SER A 94 10.49 -16.79 -3.23
N GLY A 95 9.27 -16.45 -2.79
CA GLY A 95 8.58 -15.22 -3.20
C GLY A 95 9.27 -13.92 -2.75
N PRO A 96 9.48 -13.70 -1.44
CA PRO A 96 10.22 -12.53 -0.93
C PRO A 96 11.64 -12.41 -1.48
N ARG A 97 12.32 -13.55 -1.69
CA ARG A 97 13.65 -13.58 -2.31
C ARG A 97 13.60 -13.10 -3.76
N GLY A 98 12.67 -13.61 -4.57
CA GLY A 98 12.48 -13.17 -5.95
C GLY A 98 12.18 -11.67 -6.03
N ALA A 99 11.33 -11.16 -5.15
CA ALA A 99 11.01 -9.74 -5.06
C ALA A 99 12.26 -8.88 -4.79
N LEU A 100 13.11 -9.28 -3.85
CA LEU A 100 14.36 -8.58 -3.54
C LEU A 100 15.39 -8.70 -4.68
N LEU A 101 15.52 -9.86 -5.30
CA LEU A 101 16.44 -10.09 -6.42
C LEU A 101 16.08 -9.27 -7.68
N LEU A 102 14.80 -8.99 -7.93
CA LEU A 102 14.39 -8.06 -9.00
C LEU A 102 14.98 -6.65 -8.81
N ARG A 103 15.18 -6.23 -7.55
CA ARG A 103 15.82 -4.94 -7.22
C ARG A 103 17.34 -5.04 -7.27
N LEU A 104 17.91 -6.09 -6.69
CA LEU A 104 19.36 -6.24 -6.53
C LEU A 104 20.09 -6.65 -7.81
N VAL A 105 19.48 -7.53 -8.62
CA VAL A 105 20.07 -8.08 -9.85
C VAL A 105 19.34 -7.56 -11.08
N GLY A 106 18.01 -7.55 -11.04
CA GLY A 106 17.20 -7.05 -12.15
C GLY A 106 17.41 -5.55 -12.37
N GLY A 107 17.58 -4.78 -11.29
CA GLY A 107 17.68 -3.32 -11.32
C GLY A 107 16.37 -2.62 -11.67
N LEU A 108 15.23 -3.29 -11.48
CA LEU A 108 13.90 -2.73 -11.75
C LEU A 108 13.53 -1.76 -10.64
N ASP A 109 12.77 -0.69 -10.94
CA ASP A 109 12.13 0.15 -9.94
C ASP A 109 10.89 -0.52 -9.32
N PHE A 110 10.22 0.15 -8.38
CA PHE A 110 9.04 -0.43 -7.71
C PHE A 110 7.87 -0.71 -8.67
N PRO A 111 7.45 0.22 -9.56
CA PRO A 111 6.39 -0.07 -10.52
C PRO A 111 6.69 -1.28 -11.42
N HIS A 112 7.89 -1.34 -12.01
CA HIS A 112 8.23 -2.42 -12.94
C HIS A 112 8.42 -3.76 -12.23
N ALA A 113 8.98 -3.78 -11.01
CA ALA A 113 9.10 -5.01 -10.24
C ALA A 113 7.74 -5.54 -9.77
N ALA A 114 6.80 -4.65 -9.41
CA ALA A 114 5.43 -5.02 -9.08
C ALA A 114 4.69 -5.59 -10.30
N GLN A 115 4.83 -4.95 -11.46
CA GLN A 115 4.30 -5.43 -12.74
C GLN A 115 4.80 -6.85 -13.07
N VAL A 116 6.10 -7.09 -12.90
CA VAL A 116 6.72 -8.41 -13.12
C VAL A 116 6.12 -9.49 -12.23
N MET A 117 5.87 -9.16 -10.96
CA MET A 117 5.27 -10.04 -9.97
C MET A 117 3.75 -10.19 -10.14
N GLY A 118 3.11 -9.42 -11.02
CA GLY A 118 1.66 -9.44 -11.24
C GLY A 118 0.87 -8.88 -10.04
N VAL A 119 1.45 -7.97 -9.25
CA VAL A 119 0.82 -7.40 -8.06
C VAL A 119 0.81 -5.86 -8.12
N ALA A 120 -0.06 -5.23 -7.32
CA ALA A 120 -0.04 -3.78 -7.16
C ALA A 120 1.27 -3.30 -6.51
N GLU A 121 1.72 -2.09 -6.84
CA GLU A 121 2.98 -1.54 -6.32
C GLU A 121 3.02 -1.48 -4.79
N ALA A 122 1.90 -1.11 -4.15
CA ALA A 122 1.78 -1.10 -2.69
C ALA A 122 2.00 -2.50 -2.09
N THR A 123 1.43 -3.55 -2.70
CA THR A 123 1.61 -4.95 -2.30
C THR A 123 3.06 -5.38 -2.44
N TYR A 124 3.71 -5.00 -3.54
CA TYR A 124 5.13 -5.28 -3.75
C TYR A 124 6.01 -4.59 -2.71
N ARG A 125 5.77 -3.30 -2.42
CA ARG A 125 6.50 -2.54 -1.40
C ARG A 125 6.34 -3.16 -0.01
N PHE A 126 5.12 -3.56 0.35
CA PHE A 126 4.85 -4.25 1.61
C PHE A 126 5.58 -5.60 1.69
N ALA A 127 5.53 -6.41 0.63
CA ALA A 127 6.26 -7.68 0.57
C ALA A 127 7.77 -7.48 0.69
N LEU A 128 8.33 -6.43 0.07
CA LEU A 128 9.74 -6.08 0.19
C LEU A 128 10.10 -5.61 1.61
N GLN A 129 9.26 -4.79 2.24
CA GLN A 129 9.45 -4.37 3.63
C GLN A 129 9.46 -5.57 4.59
N ARG A 130 8.52 -6.51 4.41
CA ARG A 130 8.48 -7.77 5.17
C ARG A 130 9.72 -8.61 4.94
N ALA A 131 10.21 -8.69 3.70
CA ALA A 131 11.47 -9.38 3.39
C ALA A 131 12.67 -8.72 4.11
N LEU A 132 12.75 -7.39 4.09
CA LEU A 132 13.82 -6.66 4.79
C LEU A 132 13.74 -6.81 6.31
N GLN A 133 12.54 -6.87 6.88
CA GLN A 133 12.34 -7.15 8.31
C GLN A 133 12.84 -8.57 8.66
N GLN A 134 12.46 -9.58 7.87
CA GLN A 134 12.91 -10.96 8.06
C GLN A 134 14.44 -11.11 7.92
N LEU A 135 15.05 -10.31 7.06
CA LEU A 135 16.51 -10.20 6.97
C LEU A 135 17.11 -9.54 8.23
N GLY A 136 16.48 -8.50 8.76
CA GLY A 136 16.89 -7.85 10.01
C GLY A 136 16.81 -8.79 11.22
N GLU A 137 15.76 -9.61 11.30
CA GLU A 137 15.61 -10.68 12.32
C GLU A 137 16.68 -11.76 12.19
N ALA A 138 17.18 -12.01 10.97
CA ALA A 138 18.31 -12.88 10.70
C ALA A 138 19.68 -12.17 10.83
N GLU A 139 19.72 -11.01 11.50
CA GLU A 139 20.92 -10.19 11.75
C GLU A 139 21.64 -9.68 10.48
N VAL A 140 20.95 -9.64 9.34
CA VAL A 140 21.49 -9.11 8.08
C VAL A 140 21.34 -7.58 8.05
N SER A 141 22.44 -6.87 8.33
CA SER A 141 22.47 -5.40 8.28
C SER A 141 22.26 -4.82 6.86
N PHE A 142 21.75 -3.58 6.77
CA PHE A 142 21.67 -2.84 5.50
C PHE A 142 23.04 -2.68 4.80
N ALA A 143 24.12 -2.55 5.57
CA ALA A 143 25.47 -2.51 5.01
C ALA A 143 25.87 -3.85 4.36
N ALA A 144 25.45 -4.99 4.95
CA ALA A 144 25.64 -6.30 4.34
C ALA A 144 24.83 -6.43 3.04
N LEU A 145 23.59 -5.94 3.01
CA LEU A 145 22.78 -5.90 1.79
C LEU A 145 23.40 -5.03 0.68
N GLY A 146 23.99 -3.89 1.05
CA GLY A 146 24.75 -3.03 0.14
C GLY A 146 25.97 -3.73 -0.46
N ARG A 147 26.73 -4.48 0.35
CA ARG A 147 27.86 -5.30 -0.11
C ARG A 147 27.41 -6.47 -1.00
N LEU A 148 26.28 -7.10 -0.66
CA LEU A 148 25.66 -8.14 -1.48
C LEU A 148 25.34 -7.59 -2.87
N ARG A 149 24.64 -6.45 -2.96
CA ARG A 149 24.32 -5.81 -4.24
C ARG A 149 25.57 -5.58 -5.10
N GLU A 150 26.63 -5.03 -4.52
CA GLU A 150 27.87 -4.76 -5.24
C GLU A 150 28.58 -6.05 -5.69
N ARG A 151 28.56 -7.11 -4.86
CA ARG A 151 29.07 -8.42 -5.24
C ARG A 151 28.26 -9.03 -6.38
N LEU A 152 26.93 -8.94 -6.35
CA LEU A 152 26.06 -9.46 -7.41
C LEU A 152 26.24 -8.69 -8.73
N HIS A 153 26.34 -7.35 -8.67
CA HIS A 153 26.65 -6.54 -9.86
C HIS A 153 28.02 -6.88 -10.46
N ARG A 154 29.04 -7.14 -9.62
CA ARG A 154 30.33 -7.63 -10.10
C ARG A 154 30.21 -9.01 -10.72
N GLN A 155 29.52 -9.95 -10.08
CA GLN A 155 29.28 -11.30 -10.60
C GLN A 155 28.60 -11.29 -11.98
N VAL A 156 27.63 -10.41 -12.21
CA VAL A 156 26.99 -10.23 -13.53
C VAL A 156 28.00 -9.76 -14.59
N LYS A 157 28.92 -8.86 -14.22
CA LYS A 157 29.93 -8.31 -15.14
C LYS A 157 31.06 -9.31 -15.41
N THR A 158 31.48 -10.06 -14.40
CA THR A 158 32.62 -11.00 -14.44
C THR A 158 32.15 -12.46 -14.47
N LEU A 159 31.02 -12.73 -15.12
CA LEU A 159 30.51 -14.09 -15.28
C LEU A 159 31.52 -14.95 -16.04
N ASP A 160 31.72 -16.19 -15.61
CA ASP A 160 32.68 -17.12 -16.21
C ASP A 160 32.50 -17.26 -17.72
N GLU A 161 33.62 -17.34 -18.46
CA GLU A 161 33.63 -17.37 -19.92
C GLU A 161 32.85 -18.59 -20.47
N THR A 162 32.91 -19.73 -19.77
CA THR A 162 32.14 -20.92 -20.12
C THR A 162 30.64 -20.65 -20.06
N ARG A 163 30.17 -19.98 -18.99
CA ARG A 163 28.75 -19.64 -18.84
C ARG A 163 28.30 -18.62 -19.88
N VAL A 164 29.16 -17.64 -20.20
CA VAL A 164 28.88 -16.66 -21.26
C VAL A 164 28.74 -17.37 -22.62
N ALA A 165 29.61 -18.34 -22.92
CA ALA A 165 29.56 -19.10 -24.16
C ALA A 165 28.27 -19.95 -24.24
N GLU A 166 27.86 -20.60 -23.16
CA GLU A 166 26.61 -21.36 -23.11
C GLU A 166 25.36 -20.50 -23.27
N LEU A 167 25.29 -19.34 -22.60
CA LEU A 167 24.18 -18.39 -22.78
C LEU A 167 24.12 -17.88 -24.23
N ALA A 168 25.29 -17.64 -24.85
CA ALA A 168 25.36 -17.25 -26.25
C ALA A 168 24.87 -18.37 -27.20
N ALA A 169 25.19 -19.63 -26.90
CA ALA A 169 24.70 -20.79 -27.64
C ALA A 169 23.19 -20.97 -27.47
N ILE A 170 22.66 -20.86 -26.25
CA ILE A 170 21.22 -20.87 -25.97
C ILE A 170 20.51 -19.81 -26.80
N ARG A 171 20.95 -18.55 -26.72
CA ARG A 171 20.36 -17.44 -27.48
C ARG A 171 20.36 -17.72 -28.99
N ALA A 172 21.46 -18.25 -29.54
CA ALA A 172 21.55 -18.59 -30.96
C ALA A 172 20.49 -19.65 -31.35
N ARG A 173 20.35 -20.72 -30.56
CA ARG A 173 19.33 -21.76 -30.78
C ARG A 173 17.90 -21.22 -30.69
N VAL A 174 17.63 -20.37 -29.70
CA VAL A 174 16.31 -19.75 -29.53
C VAL A 174 15.96 -18.87 -30.73
N LEU A 175 16.90 -18.03 -31.18
CA LEU A 175 16.70 -17.16 -32.34
C LEU A 175 16.57 -17.95 -33.65
N ALA A 176 17.22 -19.10 -33.76
CA ALA A 176 17.08 -20.03 -34.89
C ALA A 176 15.77 -20.85 -34.85
N GLY A 177 15.04 -20.82 -33.72
CA GLY A 177 13.84 -21.62 -33.53
C GLY A 177 14.11 -23.12 -33.39
N GLU A 178 15.34 -23.51 -33.03
CA GLU A 178 15.69 -24.92 -32.87
C GLU A 178 14.96 -25.53 -31.66
N PRO A 179 14.39 -26.74 -31.76
CA PRO A 179 13.72 -27.38 -30.63
C PRO A 179 14.71 -27.61 -29.47
N LEU A 180 14.18 -27.70 -28.24
CA LEU A 180 15.00 -28.12 -27.10
C LEU A 180 15.64 -29.48 -27.40
N PRO A 181 16.92 -29.70 -27.03
CA PRO A 181 17.48 -31.04 -27.03
C PRO A 181 16.55 -31.94 -26.21
N VAL A 182 16.05 -33.02 -26.81
CA VAL A 182 15.22 -34.00 -26.10
C VAL A 182 16.07 -34.59 -24.99
N GLU A 183 15.83 -34.14 -23.76
CA GLU A 183 16.40 -34.76 -22.58
C GLU A 183 15.84 -36.20 -22.51
N ALA A 184 16.73 -37.19 -22.41
CA ALA A 184 16.31 -38.58 -22.32
C ALA A 184 15.32 -38.72 -21.16
N PRO A 185 14.15 -39.37 -21.35
CA PRO A 185 13.14 -39.44 -20.31
C PRO A 185 13.78 -40.00 -19.04
N PRO A 186 13.57 -39.36 -17.86
CA PRO A 186 14.08 -39.90 -16.62
C PRO A 186 13.52 -41.31 -16.43
N SER A 187 14.37 -42.25 -16.00
CA SER A 187 13.95 -43.60 -15.65
C SER A 187 12.70 -43.52 -14.75
N PRO A 188 11.62 -44.25 -15.06
CA PRO A 188 10.39 -44.14 -14.28
C PRO A 188 10.70 -44.41 -12.80
N PRO A 189 10.19 -43.58 -11.86
CA PRO A 189 10.41 -43.82 -10.44
C PRO A 189 9.83 -45.19 -10.06
N SER A 190 10.57 -45.94 -9.24
CA SER A 190 10.13 -47.25 -8.73
C SER A 190 8.72 -47.14 -8.12
N PRO A 191 7.80 -48.08 -8.40
CA PRO A 191 6.40 -48.01 -7.97
C PRO A 191 6.17 -48.29 -6.47
N TRP A 192 7.22 -48.62 -5.71
CA TRP A 192 7.15 -49.00 -4.30
C TRP A 192 6.61 -47.95 -3.32
N PRO A 193 6.97 -46.65 -3.38
CA PRO A 193 6.47 -45.66 -2.43
C PRO A 193 4.97 -45.39 -2.61
N ARG A 194 4.45 -45.49 -3.85
CA ARG A 194 3.02 -45.40 -4.14
C ARG A 194 2.25 -46.59 -3.56
N ARG A 195 2.80 -47.81 -3.62
CA ARG A 195 2.18 -49.00 -3.04
C ARG A 195 2.16 -48.95 -1.51
N LEU A 196 3.20 -48.40 -0.88
CA LEU A 196 3.24 -48.16 0.56
C LEU A 196 2.24 -47.08 1.00
N ALA A 197 2.11 -45.99 0.23
CA ALA A 197 1.11 -44.96 0.49
C ALA A 197 -0.33 -45.51 0.40
N TRP A 198 -0.62 -46.35 -0.60
CA TRP A 198 -1.91 -47.04 -0.71
C TRP A 198 -2.17 -48.01 0.44
N ALA A 199 -1.15 -48.76 0.87
CA ALA A 199 -1.28 -49.64 2.04
C ALA A 199 -1.56 -48.86 3.33
N ALA A 200 -0.90 -47.72 3.53
CA ALA A 200 -1.15 -46.83 4.67
C ALA A 200 -2.57 -46.24 4.64
N LEU A 201 -3.06 -45.86 3.45
CA LEU A 201 -4.40 -45.32 3.27
C LEU A 201 -5.49 -46.37 3.54
N VAL A 202 -5.27 -47.62 3.10
CA VAL A 202 -6.16 -48.75 3.41
C VAL A 202 -6.16 -49.07 4.91
N ALA A 203 -5.00 -49.02 5.57
CA ALA A 203 -4.91 -49.21 7.01
C ALA A 203 -5.66 -48.10 7.79
N LEU A 204 -5.58 -46.84 7.33
CA LEU A 204 -6.30 -45.72 7.91
C LEU A 204 -7.82 -45.87 7.73
N ALA A 205 -8.26 -46.31 6.54
CA ALA A 205 -9.67 -46.58 6.26
C ALA A 205 -10.23 -47.73 7.11
N LEU A 206 -9.45 -48.79 7.35
CA LEU A 206 -9.82 -49.89 8.25
C LEU A 206 -9.92 -49.42 9.71
N ALA A 207 -9.00 -48.58 10.17
CA ALA A 207 -9.07 -47.97 11.50
C ALA A 207 -10.31 -47.08 11.67
N PHE A 208 -10.67 -46.31 10.63
CA PHE A 208 -11.89 -45.51 10.60
C PHE A 208 -13.16 -46.37 10.56
N ALA A 209 -13.18 -47.46 9.80
CA ALA A 209 -14.31 -48.40 9.81
C ALA A 209 -14.51 -49.05 11.19
N ALA A 210 -13.42 -49.36 11.89
CA ALA A 210 -13.47 -49.91 13.24
C ALA A 210 -14.08 -48.94 14.28
N THR A 211 -14.04 -47.62 14.04
CA THR A 211 -14.70 -46.66 14.94
C THR A 211 -16.23 -46.68 14.91
N PHE A 212 -16.84 -47.23 13.86
CA PHE A 212 -18.31 -47.40 13.76
C PHE A 212 -18.79 -48.74 14.32
N TRP A 213 -17.88 -49.64 14.73
CA TRP A 213 -18.20 -50.96 15.27
C TRP A 213 -18.38 -50.96 16.80
N ARG A 214 -19.02 -49.90 17.34
CA ARG A 214 -19.47 -49.91 18.74
C ARG A 214 -20.94 -50.36 18.77
N PRO A 215 -21.26 -51.57 19.26
CA PRO A 215 -22.65 -52.01 19.36
C PRO A 215 -23.37 -51.13 20.38
N SER A 216 -24.29 -50.31 19.91
CA SER A 216 -25.25 -49.61 20.79
C SER A 216 -26.34 -50.62 21.17
N PRO A 217 -26.70 -50.76 22.45
CA PRO A 217 -27.75 -51.67 22.86
C PRO A 217 -29.09 -51.20 22.27
N PRO A 218 -29.94 -52.10 21.73
CA PRO A 218 -31.23 -51.70 21.18
C PRO A 218 -32.17 -51.20 22.28
N LEU A 219 -32.82 -50.07 22.02
CA LEU A 219 -33.85 -49.51 22.89
C LEU A 219 -35.11 -50.40 22.85
N PRO A 220 -35.73 -50.72 23.99
CA PRO A 220 -36.97 -51.47 24.04
C PRO A 220 -38.15 -50.67 23.45
N PRO A 221 -39.18 -51.35 22.91
CA PRO A 221 -40.30 -50.69 22.25
C PRO A 221 -41.08 -49.82 23.24
N GLY A 222 -41.16 -48.52 22.97
CA GLY A 222 -41.88 -47.53 23.77
C GLY A 222 -41.02 -46.43 24.40
N ALA A 223 -39.69 -46.48 24.29
CA ALA A 223 -38.83 -45.40 24.75
C ALA A 223 -38.68 -44.29 23.69
N VAL A 224 -38.99 -43.05 24.06
CA VAL A 224 -38.67 -41.83 23.29
C VAL A 224 -37.38 -41.21 23.83
N GLN A 225 -36.46 -40.92 22.93
CA GLN A 225 -35.20 -40.24 23.23
C GLN A 225 -35.37 -38.78 22.82
N ASP A 226 -35.39 -37.87 23.78
CA ASP A 226 -35.50 -36.44 23.49
C ASP A 226 -34.22 -35.94 22.82
N LEU A 227 -34.35 -35.45 21.58
CA LEU A 227 -33.30 -34.74 20.87
C LEU A 227 -33.18 -33.32 21.44
N PRO A 228 -31.97 -32.71 21.47
CA PRO A 228 -31.84 -31.29 21.78
C PRO A 228 -32.68 -30.47 20.80
N GLN A 229 -33.51 -29.55 21.32
CA GLN A 229 -34.30 -28.64 20.48
C GLN A 229 -33.36 -27.75 19.66
N GLU A 230 -33.32 -28.02 18.36
CA GLU A 230 -32.76 -27.12 17.37
C GLU A 230 -33.76 -25.98 17.14
N ALA A 231 -33.38 -24.77 17.55
CA ALA A 231 -34.16 -23.57 17.27
C ALA A 231 -34.06 -23.24 15.77
N ALA A 232 -34.88 -23.92 14.97
CA ALA A 232 -35.10 -23.59 13.58
C ALA A 232 -36.23 -22.56 13.48
N ASP A 233 -35.85 -21.28 13.41
CA ASP A 233 -36.52 -20.26 12.57
C ASP A 233 -35.78 -18.92 12.69
N ALA A 234 -34.67 -18.80 11.95
CA ALA A 234 -34.20 -17.53 11.42
C ALA A 234 -33.40 -17.80 10.15
N PRO A 235 -33.60 -17.08 9.04
CA PRO A 235 -32.60 -17.05 7.98
C PRO A 235 -31.26 -16.60 8.58
N PRO A 236 -30.10 -16.98 8.02
CA PRO A 236 -28.82 -16.50 8.52
C PRO A 236 -28.83 -14.97 8.40
N ALA A 237 -29.11 -14.29 9.51
CA ALA A 237 -28.71 -12.91 9.63
C ALA A 237 -27.19 -12.89 9.42
N PRO A 238 -26.63 -11.92 8.67
CA PRO A 238 -25.20 -11.65 8.80
C PRO A 238 -24.92 -11.54 10.31
N PRO A 239 -23.78 -12.05 10.81
CA PRO A 239 -23.49 -11.96 12.24
C PRO A 239 -23.73 -10.52 12.64
N ALA A 240 -24.67 -10.28 13.55
CA ALA A 240 -24.99 -8.94 14.00
C ALA A 240 -23.66 -8.36 14.47
N SER A 241 -23.10 -7.43 13.67
CA SER A 241 -21.82 -6.82 13.98
C SER A 241 -21.97 -6.25 15.38
N SER A 242 -21.20 -6.75 16.34
CA SER A 242 -21.30 -6.27 17.70
C SER A 242 -20.99 -4.77 17.69
N ASP A 243 -21.59 -4.02 18.60
CA ASP A 243 -21.23 -2.61 18.81
C ASP A 243 -19.70 -2.47 19.00
N ALA A 244 -19.10 -3.48 19.62
CA ALA A 244 -17.65 -3.57 19.77
C ALA A 244 -16.91 -3.68 18.43
N ASP A 245 -17.42 -4.48 17.48
CA ASP A 245 -16.82 -4.63 16.13
C ASP A 245 -16.91 -3.32 15.33
N THR A 246 -18.01 -2.59 15.53
CA THR A 246 -18.21 -1.28 14.91
C THR A 246 -17.17 -0.29 15.41
N ILE A 247 -16.95 -0.22 16.72
CA ILE A 247 -16.05 0.77 17.33
C ILE A 247 -14.59 0.49 17.00
N ILE A 248 -14.16 -0.77 17.01
CA ILE A 248 -12.77 -1.13 16.68
C ILE A 248 -12.47 -1.13 15.17
N HIS A 249 -13.46 -0.75 14.35
CA HIS A 249 -13.29 -0.71 12.90
C HIS A 249 -12.16 0.27 12.52
N PRO A 250 -11.20 -0.13 11.66
CA PRO A 250 -10.03 0.70 11.35
C PRO A 250 -10.38 2.06 10.74
N ASP A 251 -11.48 2.14 9.99
CA ASP A 251 -11.94 3.36 9.34
C ASP A 251 -13.08 4.08 10.12
N TYR A 252 -13.36 3.71 11.37
CA TYR A 252 -14.45 4.32 12.15
C TYR A 252 -14.36 5.84 12.20
N ALA A 253 -13.19 6.38 12.53
CA ALA A 253 -13.01 7.82 12.69
C ALA A 253 -13.28 8.60 11.39
N ALA A 254 -13.01 7.97 10.23
CA ALA A 254 -13.22 8.58 8.92
C ALA A 254 -14.68 8.53 8.45
N LEU A 255 -15.51 7.66 9.04
CA LEU A 255 -16.91 7.43 8.66
C LEU A 255 -17.92 7.83 9.75
N ALA A 256 -17.41 8.24 10.92
CA ALA A 256 -18.17 8.74 12.05
C ALA A 256 -19.00 9.97 11.65
N ASP A 257 -18.38 10.91 10.94
CA ASP A 257 -19.05 12.07 10.37
C ASP A 257 -19.72 11.70 9.02
N PRO A 258 -21.06 11.85 8.89
CA PRO A 258 -21.77 11.57 7.63
C PRO A 258 -21.31 12.43 6.45
N ASP A 259 -20.97 13.69 6.71
CA ASP A 259 -20.73 14.68 5.66
C ASP A 259 -19.26 14.70 5.23
N ALA A 260 -18.35 14.24 6.09
CA ALA A 260 -16.91 14.15 5.80
C ALA A 260 -16.62 13.37 4.51
N GLY A 261 -17.34 12.29 4.24
CA GLY A 261 -17.17 11.50 3.01
C GLY A 261 -17.55 12.26 1.74
N ALA A 262 -18.62 13.06 1.79
CA ALA A 262 -19.06 13.88 0.67
C ALA A 262 -18.08 15.04 0.45
N HIS A 263 -17.69 15.75 1.51
CA HIS A 263 -16.70 16.83 1.44
C HIS A 263 -15.33 16.35 0.95
N ALA A 264 -14.88 15.19 1.43
CA ALA A 264 -13.62 14.59 0.99
C ALA A 264 -13.64 14.23 -0.51
N GLY A 265 -14.76 13.71 -1.01
CA GLY A 265 -14.88 13.29 -2.42
C GLY A 265 -14.75 14.45 -3.42
N ASP A 266 -15.22 15.64 -3.05
CA ASP A 266 -15.18 16.86 -3.86
C ASP A 266 -14.18 17.91 -3.31
N LEU A 267 -13.20 17.48 -2.51
CA LEU A 267 -12.35 18.39 -1.74
C LEU A 267 -11.60 19.40 -2.60
N ASP A 268 -11.04 18.96 -3.72
CA ASP A 268 -10.29 19.82 -4.64
C ASP A 268 -11.18 20.89 -5.28
N PHE A 269 -12.34 20.49 -5.80
CA PHE A 269 -13.35 21.38 -6.34
C PHE A 269 -13.83 22.38 -5.29
N LEU A 270 -14.20 21.93 -4.10
CA LEU A 270 -14.71 22.81 -3.05
C LEU A 270 -13.62 23.75 -2.51
N SER A 271 -12.38 23.31 -2.44
CA SER A 271 -11.25 24.15 -2.04
C SER A 271 -10.95 25.24 -3.07
N TRP A 272 -11.05 24.92 -4.36
CA TRP A 272 -10.96 25.89 -5.45
C TRP A 272 -12.12 26.90 -5.39
N LEU A 273 -13.33 26.41 -5.17
CA LEU A 273 -14.54 27.24 -5.09
C LEU A 273 -14.47 28.26 -3.95
N VAL A 274 -13.90 27.88 -2.80
CA VAL A 274 -13.64 28.77 -1.65
C VAL A 274 -12.63 29.87 -1.97
N ALA A 275 -11.70 29.63 -2.90
CA ALA A 275 -10.68 30.59 -3.30
C ALA A 275 -11.10 31.47 -4.47
N ASP A 276 -12.05 31.03 -5.30
CA ASP A 276 -12.55 31.80 -6.43
C ASP A 276 -13.35 33.02 -5.94
N ALA A 277 -12.86 34.22 -6.27
CA ALA A 277 -13.48 35.48 -5.85
C ALA A 277 -14.89 35.71 -6.44
N GLY A 278 -15.31 34.91 -7.43
CA GLY A 278 -16.64 34.96 -8.03
C GLY A 278 -17.68 34.09 -7.32
N PHE A 279 -17.27 33.27 -6.34
CA PHE A 279 -18.19 32.44 -5.57
C PHE A 279 -18.36 33.00 -4.15
N GLU A 280 -19.48 33.68 -3.89
CA GLU A 280 -19.85 34.10 -2.55
C GLU A 280 -20.57 32.96 -1.82
N ALA A 281 -19.81 32.19 -1.03
CA ALA A 281 -20.42 31.41 0.03
C ALA A 281 -21.02 32.39 1.06
N ALA A 282 -22.25 32.11 1.53
CA ALA A 282 -22.81 32.86 2.66
C ALA A 282 -21.76 32.91 3.78
N PRO A 283 -21.52 34.08 4.41
CA PRO A 283 -20.51 34.18 5.46
C PRO A 283 -20.79 33.08 6.48
N ALA A 284 -19.75 32.29 6.79
CA ALA A 284 -19.82 31.35 7.90
C ALA A 284 -20.39 32.13 9.10
N PRO A 285 -21.33 31.52 9.87
CA PRO A 285 -21.93 32.22 11.01
C PRO A 285 -20.79 32.89 11.79
N PRO A 286 -20.91 34.20 12.06
CA PRO A 286 -19.81 34.95 12.65
C PRO A 286 -19.35 34.17 13.85
N GLU A 287 -18.03 34.05 13.99
CA GLU A 287 -17.36 33.54 15.18
C GLU A 287 -18.27 33.86 16.35
N SER A 288 -18.81 32.82 16.99
CA SER A 288 -19.32 32.98 18.33
C SER A 288 -18.11 33.51 19.06
N THR A 289 -18.05 34.83 19.20
CA THR A 289 -17.33 35.51 20.24
C THR A 289 -17.85 34.82 21.48
N ALA A 290 -17.13 33.77 21.88
CA ALA A 290 -17.06 33.34 23.24
C ALA A 290 -16.56 34.60 23.96
N GLU A 291 -17.52 35.46 24.29
CA GLU A 291 -17.45 36.41 25.37
C GLU A 291 -17.12 35.53 26.56
N ALA A 292 -15.82 35.34 26.73
CA ALA A 292 -15.23 34.92 27.96
C ALA A 292 -15.79 35.89 29.00
N VAL A 293 -16.72 35.40 29.79
CA VAL A 293 -17.04 35.96 31.09
C VAL A 293 -15.74 35.85 31.89
N VAL A 294 -14.87 36.84 31.72
CA VAL A 294 -13.73 37.10 32.59
C VAL A 294 -14.31 37.79 33.82
N ALA A 295 -14.82 36.98 34.75
CA ALA A 295 -14.84 37.36 36.15
C ALA A 295 -13.42 37.12 36.71
N PRO A 296 -12.84 38.05 37.48
CA PRO A 296 -11.46 37.95 37.92
C PRO A 296 -11.35 36.93 39.04
N ALA A 297 -10.63 35.83 38.79
CA ALA A 297 -10.09 34.97 39.84
C ALA A 297 -8.65 35.41 40.12
N GLU A 298 -8.50 36.42 40.98
CA GLU A 298 -7.25 36.66 41.68
C GLU A 298 -6.95 35.43 42.55
N GLY A 299 -5.78 34.81 42.33
CA GLY A 299 -5.21 33.83 43.26
C GLY A 299 -4.97 32.44 42.70
N ALA A 300 -4.01 32.30 41.78
CA ALA A 300 -3.20 31.08 41.63
C ALA A 300 -1.92 31.38 40.84
N ALA A 301 -0.99 32.08 41.47
CA ALA A 301 0.40 32.05 41.04
C ALA A 301 0.93 30.62 41.22
N GLY A 302 1.35 29.99 40.12
CA GLY A 302 2.08 28.72 40.12
C GLY A 302 1.28 27.49 39.69
N ALA A 303 0.82 27.45 38.44
CA ALA A 303 0.54 26.18 37.77
C ALA A 303 1.64 25.94 36.71
N PRO A 304 2.42 24.85 36.80
CA PRO A 304 3.43 24.56 35.80
C PRO A 304 2.75 24.28 34.45
N ARG A 305 3.37 24.78 33.37
CA ARG A 305 3.09 24.38 32.00
C ARG A 305 3.22 22.85 31.93
N VAL A 306 2.09 22.15 31.81
CA VAL A 306 2.06 20.70 31.64
C VAL A 306 2.56 20.39 30.23
N GLU A 307 3.85 20.03 30.13
CA GLU A 307 4.35 19.20 29.04
C GLU A 307 3.51 17.91 28.98
N PRO A 308 3.24 17.33 27.81
CA PRO A 308 2.44 16.11 27.72
C PRO A 308 3.14 15.02 28.52
N ALA A 309 2.55 14.66 29.67
CA ALA A 309 3.05 13.60 30.51
C ALA A 309 3.03 12.30 29.71
N ALA A 310 4.21 11.75 29.46
CA ALA A 310 4.35 10.36 29.06
C ALA A 310 3.78 9.50 30.21
N ASP A 311 2.76 8.71 29.89
CA ASP A 311 2.17 7.61 30.69
C ASP A 311 0.89 7.87 31.52
N ASP A 312 0.16 8.97 31.32
CA ASP A 312 -1.05 9.27 32.11
C ASP A 312 -2.36 8.73 31.49
N GLN A 313 -2.43 7.42 31.22
CA GLN A 313 -3.65 6.79 30.68
C GLN A 313 -4.18 5.64 31.52
N PRO A 314 -5.51 5.57 31.73
CA PRO A 314 -6.12 4.56 32.56
C PRO A 314 -5.81 3.16 32.00
N ARG A 315 -5.45 2.26 32.91
CA ARG A 315 -5.47 0.82 32.62
C ARG A 315 -6.86 0.42 32.13
N PHE A 316 -6.98 -0.66 31.38
CA PHE A 316 -8.27 -1.08 30.81
C PHE A 316 -9.39 -1.17 31.87
N GLU A 317 -9.04 -1.59 33.09
CA GLU A 317 -9.96 -1.70 34.23
C GLU A 317 -10.44 -0.34 34.76
N ALA A 318 -9.67 0.72 34.53
CA ALA A 318 -9.98 2.09 34.95
C ALA A 318 -10.81 2.88 33.92
N LEU A 319 -11.11 2.31 32.75
CA LEU A 319 -12.06 2.88 31.78
C LEU A 319 -13.46 3.04 32.40
N ALA A 320 -14.32 3.90 31.85
CA ALA A 320 -15.68 4.05 32.37
C ALA A 320 -16.47 2.75 32.17
N SER A 321 -17.39 2.43 33.08
CA SER A 321 -18.16 1.17 33.03
C SER A 321 -18.98 1.01 31.74
N ALA A 322 -19.39 2.10 31.11
CA ALA A 322 -20.09 2.08 29.82
C ALA A 322 -19.15 1.88 28.61
N GLU A 323 -17.87 2.23 28.72
CA GLU A 323 -16.86 2.11 27.65
C GLU A 323 -16.26 0.70 27.61
N ARG A 324 -16.07 0.05 28.78
CA ARG A 324 -15.42 -1.27 28.89
C ARG A 324 -16.05 -2.38 28.03
N PRO A 325 -17.39 -2.54 27.96
CA PRO A 325 -17.99 -3.59 27.15
C PRO A 325 -17.73 -3.40 25.65
N LEU A 326 -17.71 -2.15 25.20
CA LEU A 326 -17.48 -1.77 23.81
C LEU A 326 -16.04 -2.03 23.37
N LEU A 327 -15.08 -1.93 24.30
CA LEU A 327 -13.66 -2.17 24.05
C LEU A 327 -13.20 -3.55 24.55
N ALA A 328 -14.13 -4.44 24.93
CA ALA A 328 -13.80 -5.78 25.41
C ALA A 328 -12.92 -6.60 24.43
N PRO A 329 -13.11 -6.54 23.10
CA PRO A 329 -12.26 -7.29 22.16
C PRO A 329 -10.77 -6.88 22.20
N VAL A 330 -10.48 -5.63 22.55
CA VAL A 330 -9.11 -5.10 22.62
C VAL A 330 -8.51 -5.15 24.03
N ALA A 331 -9.24 -5.68 25.01
CA ALA A 331 -8.80 -5.73 26.42
C ALA A 331 -7.45 -6.45 26.59
N ALA A 332 -7.26 -7.58 25.91
CA ALA A 332 -6.03 -8.38 26.00
C ALA A 332 -4.80 -7.70 25.38
N THR A 333 -5.01 -6.88 24.33
CA THR A 333 -3.95 -6.15 23.64
C THR A 333 -3.74 -4.74 24.17
N TRP A 334 -4.65 -4.23 25.02
CA TRP A 334 -4.63 -2.88 25.57
C TRP A 334 -3.26 -2.42 26.11
N PRO A 335 -2.50 -3.23 26.89
CA PRO A 335 -1.21 -2.80 27.42
C PRO A 335 -0.12 -2.64 26.35
N ARG A 336 -0.31 -3.24 25.16
CA ARG A 336 0.63 -3.19 24.04
C ARG A 336 0.29 -2.11 23.00
N LEU A 337 -0.86 -1.44 23.15
CA LEU A 337 -1.28 -0.40 22.23
C LEU A 337 -0.56 0.92 22.54
N ASP A 338 -0.13 1.60 21.48
CA ASP A 338 0.42 2.95 21.57
C ASP A 338 -0.59 3.90 22.26
N PRO A 339 -0.13 4.89 23.04
CA PRO A 339 -1.00 5.83 23.74
C PRO A 339 -2.01 6.54 22.82
N ASP A 340 -1.61 6.85 21.59
CA ASP A 340 -2.48 7.49 20.59
C ASP A 340 -3.65 6.59 20.18
N THR A 341 -3.36 5.33 19.90
CA THR A 341 -4.38 4.32 19.56
C THR A 341 -5.35 4.11 20.72
N ARG A 342 -4.86 4.09 21.96
CA ARG A 342 -5.72 4.02 23.16
C ARG A 342 -6.64 5.24 23.25
N ARG A 343 -6.13 6.47 23.04
CA ARG A 343 -6.95 7.69 23.02
C ARG A 343 -8.02 7.63 21.93
N GLN A 344 -7.65 7.18 20.74
CA GLN A 344 -8.57 7.05 19.62
C GLN A 344 -9.73 6.11 19.96
N LEU A 345 -9.44 4.89 20.44
CA LEU A 345 -10.46 3.89 20.77
C LEU A 345 -11.42 4.38 21.87
N VAL A 346 -10.89 5.04 22.92
CA VAL A 346 -11.74 5.65 23.96
C VAL A 346 -12.61 6.77 23.37
N GLY A 347 -12.05 7.60 22.50
CA GLY A 347 -12.79 8.65 21.80
C GLY A 347 -13.92 8.09 20.93
N GLN A 348 -13.67 6.99 20.21
CA GLN A 348 -14.66 6.30 19.39
C GLN A 348 -15.78 5.69 20.23
N ALA A 349 -15.44 5.04 21.35
CA ALA A 349 -16.44 4.51 22.29
C ALA A 349 -17.33 5.61 22.87
N ARG A 350 -16.74 6.77 23.24
CA ARG A 350 -17.50 7.94 23.71
C ARG A 350 -18.40 8.51 22.63
N HIS A 351 -17.90 8.63 21.40
CA HIS A 351 -18.70 9.07 20.27
C HIS A 351 -19.89 8.13 20.04
N TRP A 352 -19.65 6.81 20.01
CA TRP A 352 -20.69 5.80 19.86
C TRP A 352 -21.78 5.91 20.94
N LEU A 353 -21.37 6.07 22.20
CA LEU A 353 -22.29 6.23 23.33
C LEU A 353 -23.12 7.52 23.24
N ALA A 354 -22.58 8.58 22.63
CA ALA A 354 -23.27 9.85 22.42
C ALA A 354 -24.30 9.80 21.26
N LEU A 355 -24.11 8.91 20.28
CA LEU A 355 -25.07 8.71 19.18
C LEU A 355 -26.37 8.08 19.70
N ASP A 356 -27.50 8.48 19.11
CA ASP A 356 -28.78 7.82 19.31
C ASP A 356 -28.89 6.50 18.50
N ALA A 357 -30.00 5.77 18.66
CA ALA A 357 -30.17 4.48 18.01
C ALA A 357 -30.16 4.57 16.47
N ALA A 358 -30.79 5.60 15.90
CA ALA A 358 -30.87 5.81 14.46
C ALA A 358 -29.48 6.14 13.89
N ALA A 359 -28.75 7.06 14.50
CA ALA A 359 -27.41 7.43 14.07
C ALA A 359 -26.40 6.29 14.21
N ARG A 360 -26.56 5.41 15.21
CA ARG A 360 -25.77 4.16 15.31
C ARG A 360 -26.07 3.20 14.17
N GLU A 361 -27.33 3.00 13.81
CA GLU A 361 -27.72 2.17 12.67
C GLU A 361 -27.17 2.73 11.35
N ASP A 362 -27.28 4.04 11.15
CA ASP A 362 -26.71 4.72 9.97
C ASP A 362 -25.20 4.53 9.90
N LEU A 363 -24.48 4.68 11.01
CA LEU A 363 -23.04 4.46 11.05
C LEU A 363 -22.67 2.99 10.73
N ARG A 364 -23.41 2.02 11.26
CA ARG A 364 -23.21 0.60 10.90
C ARG A 364 -23.45 0.38 9.40
N ALA A 365 -24.52 0.95 8.86
CA ALA A 365 -24.82 0.85 7.44
C ALA A 365 -23.72 1.48 6.57
N ARG A 366 -23.17 2.65 6.98
CA ARG A 366 -22.04 3.29 6.30
C ARG A 366 -20.79 2.42 6.32
N LEU A 367 -20.47 1.79 7.45
CA LEU A 367 -19.31 0.90 7.58
C LEU A 367 -19.47 -0.37 6.73
N LEU A 368 -20.64 -0.98 6.72
CA LEU A 368 -20.93 -2.13 5.85
C LEU A 368 -20.85 -1.75 4.36
N ALA A 369 -21.42 -0.59 3.99
CA ALA A 369 -21.33 -0.08 2.62
C ALA A 369 -19.89 0.23 2.24
N TRP A 370 -19.09 0.76 3.17
CA TRP A 370 -17.67 0.98 2.99
C TRP A 370 -16.92 -0.33 2.73
N ASP A 371 -17.11 -1.35 3.57
CA ASP A 371 -16.44 -2.65 3.42
C ASP A 371 -16.82 -3.39 2.14
N SER A 372 -18.03 -3.17 1.63
CA SER A 372 -18.48 -3.73 0.36
C SER A 372 -17.77 -3.13 -0.87
N GLN A 373 -17.05 -2.01 -0.73
CA GLN A 373 -16.37 -1.36 -1.84
C GLN A 373 -15.11 -2.10 -2.29
N PRO A 374 -14.81 -2.07 -3.61
CA PRO A 374 -13.56 -2.60 -4.14
C PRO A 374 -12.34 -2.00 -3.42
N PRO A 375 -11.27 -2.79 -3.17
CA PRO A 375 -10.10 -2.30 -2.44
C PRO A 375 -9.46 -1.04 -3.03
N ALA A 376 -9.45 -0.90 -4.35
CA ALA A 376 -8.95 0.29 -5.03
C ALA A 376 -9.79 1.54 -4.75
N GLU A 377 -11.12 1.39 -4.68
CA GLU A 377 -12.04 2.48 -4.37
C GLU A 377 -11.89 2.94 -2.92
N ARG A 378 -11.83 1.99 -1.98
CA ARG A 378 -11.55 2.29 -0.57
C ARG A 378 -10.21 3.01 -0.41
N ALA A 379 -9.16 2.56 -1.10
CA ALA A 379 -7.86 3.22 -1.05
C ALA A 379 -7.92 4.66 -1.56
N ARG A 380 -8.63 4.91 -2.67
CA ARG A 380 -8.85 6.27 -3.20
C ARG A 380 -9.58 7.16 -2.19
N ARG A 381 -10.71 6.67 -1.65
CA ARG A 381 -11.51 7.42 -0.67
C ARG A 381 -10.77 7.65 0.65
N ARG A 382 -9.93 6.71 1.11
CA ARG A 382 -9.05 6.93 2.27
C ARG A 382 -8.08 8.07 2.04
N GLY A 383 -7.50 8.18 0.84
CA GLY A 383 -6.64 9.30 0.48
C GLY A 383 -7.38 10.63 0.59
N ALA A 384 -8.60 10.68 0.07
CA ALA A 384 -9.44 11.87 0.13
C ALA A 384 -9.84 12.25 1.57
N LEU A 385 -10.28 11.28 2.36
CA LEU A 385 -10.61 11.48 3.77
C LEU A 385 -9.40 11.91 4.59
N ALA A 386 -8.21 11.34 4.33
CA ALA A 386 -6.99 11.76 4.98
C ALA A 386 -6.63 13.21 4.65
N ALA A 387 -6.83 13.64 3.40
CA ALA A 387 -6.64 15.03 3.00
C ALA A 387 -7.61 15.97 3.73
N TRP A 388 -8.90 15.62 3.78
CA TRP A 388 -9.93 16.34 4.55
C TRP A 388 -9.58 16.48 6.03
N MET A 389 -9.23 15.36 6.68
CA MET A 389 -8.87 15.35 8.11
C MET A 389 -7.58 16.11 8.42
N SER A 390 -6.74 16.37 7.41
CA SER A 390 -5.51 17.16 7.55
C SER A 390 -5.73 18.69 7.53
N LEU A 391 -6.92 19.13 7.14
CA LEU A 391 -7.30 20.55 7.12
C LEU A 391 -7.55 21.06 8.54
N SER A 392 -7.32 22.36 8.77
CA SER A 392 -7.71 22.98 10.04
C SER A 392 -9.24 22.99 10.21
N PRO A 393 -9.77 23.09 11.44
CA PRO A 393 -11.20 23.24 11.66
C PRO A 393 -11.82 24.41 10.87
N ASP A 394 -11.09 25.52 10.73
CA ASP A 394 -11.54 26.69 9.97
C ASP A 394 -11.59 26.40 8.45
N GLU A 395 -10.59 25.67 7.92
CA GLU A 395 -10.59 25.24 6.52
C GLU A 395 -11.74 24.26 6.24
N GLN A 396 -11.99 23.31 7.15
CA GLN A 396 -13.12 22.39 7.06
C GLN A 396 -14.46 23.15 7.07
N ALA A 397 -14.62 24.12 7.97
CA ALA A 397 -15.83 24.95 8.03
C ALA A 397 -16.07 25.75 6.75
N ARG A 398 -15.01 26.34 6.17
CA ARG A 398 -15.11 27.07 4.89
C ARG A 398 -15.50 26.15 3.73
N VAL A 399 -14.89 24.97 3.65
CA VAL A 399 -15.22 23.98 2.61
C VAL A 399 -16.66 23.46 2.78
N ALA A 400 -17.10 23.20 4.00
CA ALA A 400 -18.48 22.79 4.28
C ALA A 400 -19.49 23.90 3.92
N ALA A 401 -19.19 25.16 4.24
CA ALA A 401 -20.01 26.30 3.84
C ALA A 401 -20.10 26.46 2.32
N ALA A 402 -18.98 26.28 1.60
CA ALA A 402 -18.97 26.29 0.15
C ALA A 402 -19.76 25.13 -0.46
N ALA A 403 -19.68 23.93 0.13
CA ALA A 403 -20.48 22.78 -0.30
C ALA A 403 -21.98 23.06 -0.12
N ALA A 404 -22.39 23.63 1.00
CA ALA A 404 -23.79 24.01 1.24
C ALA A 404 -24.26 25.08 0.25
N ALA A 405 -23.47 26.12 0.01
CA ALA A 405 -23.78 27.17 -0.95
C ALA A 405 -23.89 26.63 -2.38
N TRP A 406 -22.94 25.77 -2.79
CA TRP A 406 -22.96 25.13 -4.11
C TRP A 406 -24.16 24.22 -4.29
N ASN A 407 -24.50 23.41 -3.28
CA ASN A 407 -25.66 22.52 -3.32
C ASN A 407 -27.00 23.28 -3.42
N ALA A 408 -27.05 24.52 -2.92
CA ALA A 408 -28.22 25.39 -2.99
C ALA A 408 -28.41 26.07 -4.36
N LEU A 409 -27.37 26.10 -5.22
CA LEU A 409 -27.48 26.69 -6.56
C LEU A 409 -28.39 25.86 -7.49
N PRO A 410 -29.04 26.51 -8.47
CA PRO A 410 -29.75 25.81 -9.55
C PRO A 410 -28.83 24.85 -10.31
N GLY A 411 -29.40 23.77 -10.86
CA GLY A 411 -28.64 22.73 -11.56
C GLY A 411 -27.70 23.27 -12.65
N GLU A 412 -28.18 24.18 -13.50
CA GLU A 412 -27.39 24.78 -14.58
C GLU A 412 -26.17 25.57 -14.05
N GLU A 413 -26.34 26.32 -12.96
CA GLU A 413 -25.25 27.07 -12.35
C GLU A 413 -24.23 26.14 -11.69
N ARG A 414 -24.68 25.06 -11.03
CA ARG A 414 -23.80 24.04 -10.46
C ARG A 414 -22.94 23.36 -11.52
N ASP A 415 -23.55 22.99 -12.64
CA ASP A 415 -22.87 22.32 -13.76
C ASP A 415 -21.88 23.27 -14.45
N ALA A 416 -22.20 24.56 -14.51
CA ALA A 416 -21.29 25.58 -15.03
C ALA A 416 -20.03 25.72 -14.14
N TRP A 417 -20.18 25.75 -12.81
CA TRP A 417 -19.04 25.77 -11.89
C TRP A 417 -18.18 24.51 -11.99
N ARG A 418 -18.82 23.33 -12.10
CA ARG A 418 -18.10 22.07 -12.26
C ARG A 418 -17.31 22.05 -13.58
N THR A 419 -17.93 22.49 -14.67
CA THR A 419 -17.29 22.54 -15.99
C THR A 419 -16.08 23.48 -15.98
N ARG A 420 -16.20 24.67 -15.37
CA ARG A 420 -15.06 25.59 -15.21
C ARG A 420 -13.89 24.95 -14.46
N PHE A 421 -14.17 24.19 -13.41
CA PHE A 421 -13.14 23.46 -12.69
C PHE A 421 -12.51 22.37 -13.57
N ASP A 422 -13.32 21.57 -14.27
CA ASP A 422 -12.84 20.47 -15.12
C ASP A 422 -12.01 20.96 -16.32
N GLU A 423 -12.25 22.19 -16.79
CA GLU A 423 -11.45 22.87 -17.81
C GLU A 423 -10.04 23.28 -17.31
N LEU A 424 -9.81 23.33 -16.00
CA LEU A 424 -8.49 23.65 -15.45
C LEU A 424 -7.47 22.55 -15.77
N PRO A 425 -6.25 22.90 -16.21
CA PRO A 425 -5.14 21.97 -16.35
C PRO A 425 -4.88 21.16 -15.08
N ALA A 426 -4.47 19.90 -15.22
CA ALA A 426 -4.31 18.98 -14.10
C ALA A 426 -3.31 19.48 -13.05
N ASP A 427 -2.24 20.14 -13.47
CA ASP A 427 -1.23 20.76 -12.60
C ASP A 427 -1.77 21.94 -11.76
N GLN A 428 -2.86 22.57 -12.22
CA GLN A 428 -3.58 23.61 -11.47
C GLN A 428 -4.68 23.03 -10.58
N ARG A 429 -5.19 21.83 -10.89
CA ARG A 429 -6.21 21.13 -10.09
C ARG A 429 -5.64 20.37 -8.90
N GLU A 430 -4.56 19.62 -9.12
CA GLU A 430 -3.93 18.76 -8.11
C GLU A 430 -3.65 19.45 -6.76
N PRO A 431 -3.15 20.70 -6.72
CA PRO A 431 -2.86 21.38 -5.46
C PRO A 431 -4.04 21.59 -4.53
N TRP A 432 -5.26 21.69 -5.06
CA TRP A 432 -6.46 22.00 -4.27
C TRP A 432 -6.84 20.90 -3.28
N TRP A 433 -6.31 19.68 -3.44
CA TRP A 433 -6.39 18.61 -2.44
C TRP A 433 -5.73 18.98 -1.09
N LEU A 434 -4.88 20.00 -1.05
CA LEU A 434 -4.25 20.50 0.19
C LEU A 434 -5.14 21.44 1.00
N GLY A 435 -6.32 21.78 0.48
CA GLY A 435 -7.26 22.72 1.06
C GLY A 435 -7.18 24.13 0.47
N PRO A 436 -8.13 25.00 0.84
CA PRO A 436 -8.27 26.33 0.26
C PRO A 436 -7.11 27.28 0.63
N ALA A 437 -6.42 27.08 1.75
CA ALA A 437 -5.32 27.97 2.14
C ALA A 437 -4.02 27.69 1.38
N LEU A 438 -3.81 26.47 0.90
CA LEU A 438 -2.57 26.05 0.23
C LEU A 438 -2.75 25.84 -1.28
N GLY A 439 -3.94 25.48 -1.76
CA GLY A 439 -4.17 25.08 -3.15
C GLY A 439 -3.64 26.06 -4.19
N GLU A 440 -4.05 27.33 -4.11
CA GLU A 440 -3.60 28.39 -5.03
C GLU A 440 -2.07 28.59 -5.00
N TRP A 441 -1.50 28.50 -3.80
CA TRP A 441 -0.12 28.86 -3.53
C TRP A 441 0.89 27.76 -3.77
N PHE A 442 0.45 26.49 -3.81
CA PHE A 442 1.35 25.36 -3.73
C PHE A 442 2.10 25.09 -5.05
N SER A 443 1.49 25.34 -6.21
CA SER A 443 2.14 25.13 -7.50
C SER A 443 3.47 25.91 -7.64
N PRO A 444 3.55 27.22 -7.31
CA PRO A 444 4.80 27.98 -7.29
C PRO A 444 5.91 27.44 -6.36
N VAL A 445 5.54 26.80 -5.24
CA VAL A 445 6.50 26.26 -4.25
C VAL A 445 6.79 24.77 -4.46
N GLN A 446 6.06 24.07 -5.33
CA GLN A 446 6.23 22.64 -5.63
C GLN A 446 7.69 22.22 -5.88
N PRO A 447 8.55 23.01 -6.59
CA PRO A 447 9.95 22.65 -6.77
C PRO A 447 10.74 22.50 -5.46
N LEU A 448 10.37 23.22 -4.38
CA LEU A 448 10.98 23.09 -3.06
C LEU A 448 10.72 21.70 -2.44
N PHE A 449 9.68 21.01 -2.92
CA PHE A 449 9.16 19.78 -2.35
C PHE A 449 9.42 18.55 -3.22
N ALA A 450 10.33 18.65 -4.19
CA ALA A 450 10.82 17.48 -4.89
C ALA A 450 11.57 16.57 -3.89
N TYR A 451 11.13 15.31 -3.77
CA TYR A 451 11.75 14.27 -2.94
C TYR A 451 11.66 14.45 -1.41
N VAL A 452 10.53 14.94 -0.88
CA VAL A 452 10.28 15.04 0.57
C VAL A 452 10.12 13.64 1.22
N PRO A 453 10.93 13.30 2.25
CA PRO A 453 10.75 12.10 3.06
C PRO A 453 9.35 12.02 3.69
N GLY A 454 8.80 10.82 3.81
CA GLY A 454 7.43 10.63 4.34
C GLY A 454 7.21 11.27 5.71
N SER A 455 8.19 11.16 6.61
CA SER A 455 8.16 11.72 7.97
C SER A 455 8.16 13.25 8.01
N GLU A 456 8.60 13.93 6.95
CA GLU A 456 8.72 15.39 6.92
C GLU A 456 7.51 16.05 6.26
N ARG A 457 6.59 15.29 5.64
CA ARG A 457 5.46 15.86 4.90
C ARG A 457 4.48 16.61 5.80
N GLU A 458 4.03 15.99 6.89
CA GLU A 458 3.07 16.61 7.81
C GLU A 458 3.65 17.85 8.52
N PRO A 459 4.85 17.79 9.14
CA PRO A 459 5.47 18.97 9.72
C PRO A 459 5.64 20.12 8.72
N LEU A 460 5.92 19.79 7.46
CA LEU A 460 6.12 20.76 6.40
C LEU A 460 4.82 21.42 5.93
N LEU A 461 3.74 20.64 5.75
CA LEU A 461 2.43 21.21 5.44
C LEU A 461 1.93 22.09 6.59
N ALA A 462 2.10 21.67 7.84
CA ALA A 462 1.79 22.48 9.02
C ALA A 462 2.60 23.78 9.05
N MET A 463 3.90 23.70 8.75
CA MET A 463 4.76 24.89 8.62
C MET A 463 4.27 25.83 7.51
N LEU A 464 3.89 25.32 6.34
CA LEU A 464 3.37 26.15 5.25
C LEU A 464 2.08 26.86 5.64
N ARG A 465 1.15 26.16 6.30
CA ARG A 465 -0.08 26.77 6.83
C ARG A 465 0.19 27.88 7.83
N ALA A 466 1.22 27.73 8.66
CA ALA A 466 1.60 28.74 9.64
C ALA A 466 2.35 29.95 9.04
N LEU A 467 2.94 29.82 7.84
CA LEU A 467 3.62 30.95 7.19
C LEU A 467 2.59 31.99 6.71
N PRO A 468 2.82 33.29 6.93
CA PRO A 468 1.99 34.37 6.37
C PRO A 468 2.00 34.37 4.84
N PRO A 469 0.94 34.88 4.15
CA PRO A 469 0.87 34.92 2.69
C PRO A 469 2.10 35.56 2.01
N ALA A 470 2.56 36.72 2.50
CA ALA A 470 3.75 37.38 1.98
C ALA A 470 5.03 36.53 2.10
N ALA A 471 5.15 35.73 3.17
CA ALA A 471 6.28 34.82 3.35
C ALA A 471 6.23 33.65 2.36
N ARG A 472 5.03 33.21 1.97
CA ARG A 472 4.84 32.15 0.96
C ARG A 472 5.22 32.65 -0.45
N GLU A 473 4.92 33.90 -0.77
CA GLU A 473 5.39 34.56 -2.01
C GLU A 473 6.91 34.58 -2.13
N ASP A 474 7.56 34.99 -1.05
CA ASP A 474 9.02 35.06 -0.99
C ASP A 474 9.62 33.65 -1.10
N LEU A 475 9.01 32.66 -0.45
CA LEU A 475 9.41 31.25 -0.55
C LEU A 475 9.23 30.69 -1.96
N ALA A 476 8.15 31.02 -2.67
CA ALA A 476 7.94 30.64 -4.07
C ALA A 476 9.03 31.22 -4.98
N THR A 477 9.44 32.46 -4.71
CA THR A 477 10.53 33.10 -5.44
C THR A 477 11.86 32.38 -5.19
N LEU A 478 12.15 31.98 -3.94
CA LEU A 478 13.33 31.16 -3.60
C LEU A 478 13.28 29.78 -4.27
N ALA A 479 12.12 29.10 -4.26
CA ALA A 479 11.95 27.79 -4.85
C ALA A 479 12.34 27.74 -6.34
N ARG A 480 12.03 28.81 -7.09
CA ARG A 480 12.41 28.94 -8.51
C ARG A 480 13.89 29.30 -8.73
N ARG A 481 14.50 30.08 -7.83
CA ARG A 481 15.88 30.58 -7.99
C ARG A 481 16.93 29.57 -7.53
N LEU A 482 16.61 28.75 -6.54
CA LEU A 482 17.58 27.89 -5.89
C LEU A 482 17.80 26.54 -6.62
N PRO A 483 19.06 26.08 -6.76
CA PRO A 483 19.37 24.71 -7.19
C PRO A 483 18.74 23.65 -6.27
N ALA A 484 18.59 22.42 -6.76
CA ALA A 484 17.93 21.33 -6.02
C ALA A 484 18.56 21.05 -4.63
N ALA A 485 19.89 21.05 -4.53
CA ALA A 485 20.59 20.83 -3.26
C ALA A 485 20.36 21.97 -2.24
N GLU A 486 20.22 23.20 -2.72
CA GLU A 486 19.97 24.36 -1.86
C GLU A 486 18.51 24.44 -1.41
N ARG A 487 17.57 24.01 -2.27
CA ARG A 487 16.15 23.83 -1.91
C ARG A 487 16.00 22.86 -0.74
N GLU A 488 16.66 21.71 -0.82
CA GLU A 488 16.63 20.69 0.23
C GLU A 488 17.23 21.20 1.56
N ARG A 489 18.31 21.99 1.48
CA ARG A 489 18.89 22.63 2.66
C ARG A 489 17.95 23.67 3.27
N LEU A 490 17.36 24.56 2.46
CA LEU A 490 16.42 25.57 2.92
C LEU A 490 15.21 24.94 3.62
N ARG A 491 14.70 23.85 3.06
CA ARG A 491 13.57 23.09 3.62
C ARG A 491 13.87 22.57 5.04
N ARG A 492 15.04 21.97 5.25
CA ARG A 492 15.47 21.49 6.58
C ARG A 492 15.65 22.64 7.57
N GLU A 493 16.31 23.73 7.15
CA GLU A 493 16.49 24.91 7.99
C GLU A 493 15.14 25.54 8.43
N LEU A 494 14.14 25.56 7.55
CA LEU A 494 12.79 26.05 7.89
C LEU A 494 12.05 25.15 8.89
N LEU A 495 12.21 23.83 8.77
CA LEU A 495 11.61 22.88 9.71
C LEU A 495 12.26 22.94 11.09
N GLU A 496 13.58 23.13 11.15
CA GLU A 496 14.36 23.27 12.39
C GLU A 496 14.14 24.63 13.08
N ALA A 497 13.88 25.69 12.30
CA ALA A 497 13.63 27.03 12.84
C ALA A 497 12.32 27.09 13.66
N ALA A 498 12.36 27.87 14.75
CA ALA A 498 11.17 28.17 15.54
C ALA A 498 10.11 28.88 14.69
N PRO A 499 8.80 28.66 14.92
CA PRO A 499 7.73 29.23 14.09
C PRO A 499 7.84 30.76 13.87
N ALA A 500 8.23 31.51 14.90
CA ALA A 500 8.39 32.96 14.85
C ALA A 500 9.58 33.44 13.99
N GLU A 501 10.57 32.60 13.73
CA GLU A 501 11.81 32.97 13.03
C GLU A 501 11.77 32.63 11.53
N ARG A 502 10.82 31.78 11.11
CA ARG A 502 10.74 31.24 9.75
C ARG A 502 10.55 32.34 8.70
N GLU A 503 9.71 33.34 8.97
CA GLU A 503 9.50 34.45 8.05
C GLU A 503 10.79 35.27 7.84
N ALA A 504 11.48 35.61 8.94
CA ALA A 504 12.74 36.34 8.89
C ALA A 504 13.82 35.54 8.14
N LEU A 505 13.83 34.22 8.29
CA LEU A 505 14.74 33.33 7.57
C LEU A 505 14.49 33.34 6.06
N VAL A 506 13.22 33.30 5.63
CA VAL A 506 12.84 33.41 4.21
C VAL A 506 13.29 34.75 3.64
N ARG A 507 13.00 35.87 4.33
CA ARG A 507 13.40 37.22 3.90
C ARG A 507 14.92 37.37 3.78
N LYS A 508 15.66 36.90 4.79
CA LYS A 508 17.14 36.89 4.80
C LYS A 508 17.72 36.14 3.60
N ARG A 509 17.13 34.99 3.24
CA ARG A 509 17.58 34.18 2.08
C ARG A 509 17.25 34.83 0.74
N LEU A 510 16.20 35.63 0.68
CA LEU A 510 15.85 36.42 -0.50
C LEU A 510 16.71 37.70 -0.63
N GLY A 511 17.43 38.08 0.42
CA GLY A 511 18.24 39.29 0.49
C GLY A 511 17.43 40.55 0.82
N ARG A 512 16.32 40.40 1.56
CA ARG A 512 15.44 41.47 2.03
C ARG A 512 15.52 41.68 3.53
#